data_AF-A0A537W3A9-F1
#
_entry.id   AF-A0A537W3A9-F1
#
_cell.length_a   1.000
_cell.length_b   1.000
_cell.length_c   1.000
_cell.angle_alpha   90.00
_cell.angle_beta   90.00
_cell.angle_gamma   90.00
#
_symmetry.space_group_name_H-M   'P 1'
#
loop_
_entity.id
_entity.type
_entity.pdbx_description
1 polymer ?
#
loop_
_entity_poly.entity_id
_entity_poly.type
_entity_poly.pdbx_seq_one_letter_code
_entity_poly.pdbx_strand_id
1 'polypeptide(L)'
;MQPASPWLAENVLALQARAADWPAARDTIADAARRGALPAGRARHGRGVVLYELSREAEQKGDLRRAAALAARAQSLLPDLAEAAARHARLLLAMQRQRAAGRAIERAWRTAPHPDLAGVYLEADPAAEPLGKAAGLQRLASQNPDALESHLAISEAALNARLWGEARRHLG
;
A
#
# COMPACT_ATOMS: atom_id res chain seq x y z
N MET A 1 -8.90 -40.54 -0.88
CA MET A 1 -8.66 -39.09 -0.65
C MET A 1 -8.55 -38.43 -2.02
N GLN A 2 -9.48 -37.55 -2.41
CA GLN A 2 -9.37 -36.83 -3.67
C GLN A 2 -8.28 -35.74 -3.52
N PRO A 3 -7.33 -35.61 -4.46
CA PRO A 3 -6.36 -34.54 -4.42
C PRO A 3 -7.09 -33.19 -4.45
N ALA A 4 -6.73 -32.28 -3.55
CA ALA A 4 -7.27 -30.94 -3.55
C ALA A 4 -6.82 -30.24 -4.84
N SER A 5 -7.73 -30.13 -5.83
CA SER A 5 -7.43 -29.53 -7.12
C SER A 5 -7.19 -28.02 -6.95
N PRO A 6 -6.05 -27.48 -7.41
CA PRO A 6 -5.77 -26.04 -7.36
C PRO A 6 -6.88 -25.18 -7.99
N TRP A 7 -7.43 -25.62 -9.12
CA TRP A 7 -8.52 -24.92 -9.83
C TRP A 7 -9.80 -24.82 -9.00
N LEU A 8 -10.12 -25.84 -8.19
CA LEU A 8 -11.31 -25.81 -7.33
C LEU A 8 -11.16 -24.74 -6.23
N ALA A 9 -9.97 -24.66 -5.61
CA ALA A 9 -9.68 -23.65 -4.61
C ALA A 9 -9.76 -22.24 -5.21
N GLU A 10 -9.21 -22.02 -6.41
CA GLU A 10 -9.28 -20.73 -7.09
C GLU A 10 -10.73 -20.32 -7.41
N ASN A 11 -11.57 -21.23 -7.89
CA ASN A 11 -12.98 -20.94 -8.13
C ASN A 11 -13.74 -20.58 -6.86
N VAL A 12 -13.54 -21.33 -5.78
CA VAL A 12 -14.19 -21.04 -4.48
C VAL A 12 -13.76 -19.66 -3.99
N LEU A 13 -12.46 -19.34 -4.08
CA LEU A 13 -11.95 -18.02 -3.72
C LEU A 13 -12.55 -16.91 -4.59
N ALA A 14 -12.72 -17.13 -5.88
CA ALA A 14 -13.35 -16.16 -6.78
C ALA A 14 -14.82 -15.90 -6.39
N LEU A 15 -15.57 -16.96 -6.04
CA LEU A 15 -16.95 -16.82 -5.57
C LEU A 15 -17.04 -16.07 -4.23
N GLN A 16 -16.17 -16.41 -3.27
CA GLN A 16 -16.11 -15.73 -1.97
C GLN A 16 -15.73 -14.25 -2.11
N ALA A 17 -14.76 -13.93 -2.97
CA ALA A 17 -14.39 -12.55 -3.26
C ALA A 17 -15.55 -11.76 -3.88
N ARG A 18 -16.29 -12.36 -4.83
CA ARG A 18 -17.50 -11.74 -5.41
C ARG A 18 -18.60 -11.50 -4.39
N ALA A 19 -18.72 -12.37 -3.39
CA ALA A 19 -19.67 -12.25 -2.30
C ALA A 19 -19.18 -11.36 -1.14
N ALA A 20 -17.94 -10.84 -1.21
CA ALA A 20 -17.26 -10.16 -0.10
C ALA A 20 -17.20 -11.01 1.20
N ASP A 21 -17.18 -12.33 1.08
CA ASP A 21 -17.04 -13.24 2.23
C ASP A 21 -15.56 -13.46 2.57
N TRP A 22 -14.94 -12.41 3.10
CA TRP A 22 -13.52 -12.41 3.48
C TRP A 22 -13.17 -13.39 4.60
N PRO A 23 -14.04 -13.64 5.61
CA PRO A 23 -13.83 -14.71 6.57
C PRO A 23 -13.73 -16.09 5.90
N ALA A 24 -14.65 -16.45 5.01
CA ALA A 24 -14.59 -17.73 4.31
C ALA A 24 -13.39 -17.82 3.36
N ALA A 25 -13.05 -16.71 2.67
CA ALA A 25 -11.85 -16.64 1.84
C ALA A 25 -10.58 -16.91 2.64
N ARG A 26 -10.44 -16.31 3.83
CA ARG A 26 -9.29 -16.56 4.73
C ARG A 26 -9.13 -18.04 5.04
N ASP A 27 -10.22 -18.69 5.42
CA ASP A 27 -10.20 -20.09 5.86
C ASP A 27 -9.91 -21.02 4.66
N THR A 28 -10.47 -20.70 3.49
CA THR A 28 -10.20 -21.39 2.22
C THR A 28 -8.73 -21.28 1.82
N ILE A 29 -8.11 -20.10 1.92
CA ILE A 29 -6.69 -19.91 1.63
C ILE A 29 -5.82 -20.72 2.59
N ALA A 30 -6.13 -20.71 3.89
CA ALA A 30 -5.38 -21.45 4.89
C ALA A 30 -5.43 -22.96 4.64
N ASP A 31 -6.60 -23.47 4.28
CA ASP A 31 -6.84 -24.88 3.98
C ASP A 31 -6.20 -25.32 2.66
N ALA A 32 -6.32 -24.51 1.60
CA ALA A 32 -5.67 -24.75 0.31
C ALA A 32 -4.13 -24.73 0.43
N ALA A 33 -3.57 -23.81 1.20
CA ALA A 33 -2.13 -23.77 1.47
C ALA A 33 -1.67 -25.00 2.25
N ARG A 34 -2.40 -25.40 3.30
CA ARG A 34 -2.08 -26.59 4.11
C ARG A 34 -2.06 -27.88 3.28
N ARG A 35 -2.95 -27.98 2.29
CA ARG A 35 -3.05 -29.13 1.39
C ARG A 35 -2.13 -29.05 0.16
N GLY A 36 -1.33 -27.99 0.03
CA GLY A 36 -0.47 -27.78 -1.14
C GLY A 36 -1.22 -27.43 -2.44
N ALA A 37 -2.53 -27.18 -2.37
CA ALA A 37 -3.35 -26.77 -3.51
C ALA A 37 -3.12 -25.31 -3.92
N LEU A 38 -2.50 -24.50 -3.05
CA LEU A 38 -2.14 -23.12 -3.32
C LEU A 38 -0.67 -22.86 -2.95
N PRO A 39 0.18 -22.39 -3.89
CA PRO A 39 1.58 -22.06 -3.61
C PRO A 39 1.71 -21.02 -2.50
N ALA A 40 2.77 -21.10 -1.70
CA ALA A 40 2.96 -20.23 -0.53
C ALA A 40 2.91 -18.72 -0.87
N GLY A 41 3.50 -18.31 -2.00
CA GLY A 41 3.44 -16.92 -2.48
C GLY A 41 2.02 -16.46 -2.80
N ARG A 42 1.24 -17.28 -3.54
CA ARG A 42 -0.17 -17.02 -3.84
C ARG A 42 -1.03 -16.98 -2.56
N ALA A 43 -0.80 -17.89 -1.63
CA ALA A 43 -1.50 -17.92 -0.34
C ALA A 43 -1.19 -16.68 0.51
N ARG A 44 0.09 -16.26 0.54
CA ARG A 44 0.52 -15.03 1.21
C ARG A 44 -0.17 -13.81 0.61
N HIS A 45 -0.14 -13.69 -0.71
CA HIS A 45 -0.77 -12.58 -1.43
C HIS A 45 -2.29 -12.54 -1.18
N GLY A 46 -2.98 -13.67 -1.34
CA GLY A 46 -4.43 -13.74 -1.08
C GLY A 46 -4.81 -13.38 0.36
N ARG A 47 -4.02 -13.82 1.35
CA ARG A 47 -4.20 -13.39 2.76
C ARG A 47 -4.02 -11.89 2.92
N GLY A 48 -3.08 -11.29 2.20
CA GLY A 48 -2.89 -9.85 2.17
C GLY A 48 -4.12 -9.11 1.65
N VAL A 49 -4.68 -9.56 0.52
CA VAL A 49 -5.91 -8.99 -0.08
C VAL A 49 -7.09 -9.10 0.89
N VAL A 50 -7.28 -10.26 1.51
CA VAL A 50 -8.33 -10.45 2.54
C VAL A 50 -8.17 -9.46 3.69
N LEU A 51 -6.95 -9.23 4.19
CA LEU A 51 -6.70 -8.26 5.26
C LEU A 51 -6.95 -6.82 4.82
N TYR A 52 -6.62 -6.50 3.56
CA TYR A 52 -6.90 -5.19 2.97
C TYR A 52 -8.39 -4.90 2.91
N GLU A 53 -9.21 -5.86 2.47
CA GLU A 53 -10.66 -5.71 2.41
C GLU A 53 -11.31 -5.69 3.80
N LEU A 54 -10.86 -6.53 4.73
CA LEU A 54 -11.31 -6.45 6.12
C LEU A 54 -10.96 -5.11 6.77
N SER A 55 -9.85 -4.48 6.37
CA SER A 55 -9.53 -3.11 6.78
C SER A 55 -10.55 -2.10 6.25
N ARG A 56 -11.05 -2.26 5.03
CA ARG A 56 -12.12 -1.42 4.44
C ARG A 56 -13.43 -1.55 5.20
N GLU A 57 -13.84 -2.77 5.51
CA GLU A 57 -15.04 -3.00 6.31
C GLU A 57 -14.94 -2.41 7.72
N ALA A 58 -13.78 -2.53 8.36
CA ALA A 58 -13.57 -1.97 9.70
C ALA A 58 -13.68 -0.43 9.69
N GLU A 59 -13.11 0.22 8.66
CA GLU A 59 -13.22 1.67 8.47
C GLU A 59 -14.67 2.11 8.24
N GLN A 60 -15.41 1.40 7.38
CA GLN A 60 -16.84 1.67 7.14
C GLN A 60 -17.70 1.55 8.40
N LYS A 61 -17.30 0.69 9.34
CA LYS A 61 -17.95 0.52 10.66
C LYS A 61 -17.47 1.55 11.70
N GLY A 62 -16.59 2.48 11.32
CA GLY A 62 -16.04 3.52 12.20
C GLY A 62 -14.89 3.06 13.11
N ASP A 63 -14.41 1.82 12.98
CA ASP A 63 -13.31 1.28 13.80
C ASP A 63 -11.95 1.52 13.13
N LEU A 64 -11.49 2.78 13.19
CA LEU A 64 -10.20 3.20 12.61
C LEU A 64 -9.00 2.43 13.20
N ARG A 65 -9.05 2.06 14.49
CA ARG A 65 -7.95 1.32 15.14
C ARG A 65 -7.82 -0.07 14.54
N ARG A 66 -8.92 -0.80 14.39
CA ARG A 66 -8.94 -2.11 13.75
C ARG A 66 -8.58 -2.01 12.28
N ALA A 67 -9.12 -1.01 11.57
CA ALA A 67 -8.80 -0.77 10.17
C ALA A 67 -7.29 -0.59 9.95
N ALA A 68 -6.64 0.26 10.76
CA ALA A 68 -5.20 0.51 10.67
C ALA A 68 -4.38 -0.75 11.00
N ALA A 69 -4.76 -1.53 12.01
CA ALA A 69 -4.08 -2.77 12.37
C ALA A 69 -4.16 -3.83 11.26
N LEU A 70 -5.31 -3.93 10.59
CA LEU A 70 -5.51 -4.82 9.45
C LEU A 70 -4.71 -4.36 8.23
N ALA A 71 -4.72 -3.06 7.91
CA ALA A 71 -3.94 -2.48 6.81
C ALA A 71 -2.43 -2.66 7.01
N ALA A 72 -1.92 -2.49 8.23
CA ALA A 72 -0.51 -2.72 8.55
C ALA A 72 -0.09 -4.18 8.27
N ARG A 73 -0.96 -5.14 8.60
CA ARG A 73 -0.72 -6.56 8.30
C ARG A 73 -0.88 -6.87 6.81
N ALA A 74 -1.80 -6.20 6.12
CA ALA A 74 -1.92 -6.32 4.66
C ALA A 74 -0.64 -5.85 3.96
N GLN A 75 -0.14 -4.66 4.32
CA GLN A 75 1.12 -4.09 3.81
C GLN A 75 2.31 -5.04 4.03
N SER A 76 2.40 -5.72 5.18
CA SER A 76 3.51 -6.65 5.42
C SER A 76 3.43 -7.91 4.55
N LEU A 77 2.23 -8.32 4.12
CA LEU A 77 2.05 -9.46 3.21
C LEU A 77 2.15 -9.07 1.74
N LEU A 78 1.90 -7.80 1.41
CA LEU A 78 1.88 -7.21 0.07
C LEU A 78 2.92 -6.07 -0.05
N PRO A 79 4.23 -6.34 0.16
CA PRO A 79 5.26 -5.29 0.16
C PRO A 79 5.50 -4.65 -1.21
N ASP A 80 5.01 -5.32 -2.26
CA ASP A 80 5.05 -4.95 -3.67
C ASP A 80 3.84 -4.12 -4.13
N LEU A 81 2.79 -4.02 -3.30
CA LEU A 81 1.59 -3.24 -3.61
C LEU A 81 1.58 -1.91 -2.86
N ALA A 82 1.79 -0.83 -3.60
CA ALA A 82 1.78 0.53 -3.07
C ALA A 82 0.44 0.88 -2.40
N GLU A 83 -0.68 0.34 -2.91
CA GLU A 83 -2.04 0.59 -2.42
C GLU A 83 -2.22 0.14 -0.97
N ALA A 84 -1.61 -0.99 -0.58
CA ALA A 84 -1.67 -1.49 0.78
C ALA A 84 -0.97 -0.55 1.76
N ALA A 85 0.19 -0.01 1.36
CA ALA A 85 0.93 0.98 2.12
C ALA A 85 0.20 2.33 2.18
N ALA A 86 -0.35 2.79 1.05
CA ALA A 86 -1.11 4.03 0.97
C ALA A 86 -2.36 3.98 1.87
N ARG A 87 -3.10 2.86 1.86
CA ARG A 87 -4.23 2.64 2.77
C ARG A 87 -3.83 2.72 4.24
N HIS A 88 -2.76 2.02 4.62
CA HIS A 88 -2.27 2.07 6.00
C HIS A 88 -1.89 3.49 6.40
N ALA A 89 -1.21 4.23 5.52
CA ALA A 89 -0.82 5.61 5.78
C ALA A 89 -2.03 6.55 5.91
N ARG A 90 -3.04 6.46 5.02
CA ARG A 90 -4.28 7.25 5.12
C ARG A 90 -5.02 7.00 6.43
N LEU A 91 -5.10 5.75 6.88
CA LEU A 91 -5.70 5.41 8.18
C LEU A 91 -4.91 6.00 9.35
N LEU A 92 -3.57 6.03 9.27
CA LEU A 92 -2.74 6.72 10.26
C LEU A 92 -2.99 8.24 10.26
N LEU A 93 -3.18 8.85 9.09
CA LEU A 93 -3.55 10.28 8.98
C LEU A 93 -4.92 10.56 9.59
N ALA A 94 -5.92 9.74 9.29
CA ALA A 94 -7.26 9.83 9.90
C ALA A 94 -7.21 9.74 11.44
N MET A 95 -6.24 8.99 11.97
CA MET A 95 -5.96 8.87 13.40
C MET A 95 -5.04 9.96 13.97
N GLN A 96 -4.70 11.01 13.20
CA GLN A 96 -3.78 12.09 13.61
C GLN A 96 -2.37 11.58 13.97
N ARG A 97 -1.85 10.61 13.19
CA ARG A 97 -0.52 10.00 13.36
C ARG A 97 0.38 10.29 12.16
N GLN A 98 0.54 11.57 11.81
CA GLN A 98 1.27 12.09 10.65
C GLN A 98 2.69 11.52 10.55
N ARG A 99 3.46 11.56 11.64
CA ARG A 99 4.84 11.01 11.68
C ARG A 99 4.89 9.52 11.37
N ALA A 100 3.89 8.76 11.81
CA ALA A 100 3.82 7.33 11.55
C ALA A 100 3.44 7.04 10.09
N ALA A 101 2.51 7.83 9.53
CA ALA A 101 2.12 7.75 8.12
C ALA A 101 3.33 8.01 7.20
N GLY A 102 4.07 9.09 7.43
CA GLY A 102 5.27 9.41 6.66
C GLY A 102 6.31 8.29 6.66
N ARG A 103 6.61 7.71 7.84
CA ARG A 103 7.54 6.57 7.95
C ARG A 103 7.05 5.31 7.25
N ALA A 104 5.73 5.06 7.26
CA ALA A 104 5.14 3.91 6.57
C ALA A 104 5.29 4.04 5.05
N ILE A 105 5.12 5.26 4.53
CA ILE A 105 5.31 5.60 3.12
C ILE A 105 6.78 5.52 2.72
N GLU A 106 7.69 6.14 3.46
CA GLU A 106 9.13 6.10 3.18
C GLU A 106 9.65 4.66 3.09
N ARG A 107 9.13 3.76 3.94
CA ARG A 107 9.48 2.35 3.89
C ARG A 107 8.94 1.67 2.62
N ALA A 108 7.69 1.94 2.25
CA ALA A 108 7.08 1.37 1.07
C ALA A 108 7.75 1.86 -0.22
N TRP A 109 8.18 3.13 -0.26
CA TRP A 109 8.86 3.72 -1.41
C TRP A 109 10.16 2.99 -1.81
N ARG A 110 10.83 2.35 -0.84
CA ARG A 110 12.05 1.57 -1.09
C ARG A 110 11.81 0.33 -1.96
N THR A 111 10.58 -0.21 -1.96
CA THR A 111 10.25 -1.47 -2.65
C THR A 111 9.18 -1.32 -3.72
N ALA A 112 8.28 -0.37 -3.55
CA ALA A 112 7.16 -0.09 -4.45
C ALA A 112 6.92 1.42 -4.55
N PRO A 113 7.86 2.18 -5.15
CA PRO A 113 7.66 3.61 -5.38
C PRO A 113 6.47 3.82 -6.31
N HIS A 114 5.57 4.75 -5.97
CA HIS A 114 4.32 4.94 -6.72
C HIS A 114 3.73 6.35 -6.48
N PRO A 115 3.15 7.01 -7.49
CA PRO A 115 2.57 8.36 -7.33
C PRO A 115 1.54 8.49 -6.20
N ASP A 116 0.72 7.46 -5.95
CA ASP A 116 -0.25 7.46 -4.84
C ASP A 116 0.42 7.63 -3.47
N LEU A 117 1.60 7.02 -3.28
CA LEU A 117 2.37 7.19 -2.04
C LEU A 117 2.89 8.62 -1.88
N ALA A 118 3.33 9.26 -2.97
CA ALA A 118 3.77 10.65 -2.96
C ALA A 118 2.62 11.59 -2.57
N GLY A 119 1.43 11.36 -3.12
CA GLY A 119 0.22 12.09 -2.76
C GLY A 119 -0.08 12.01 -1.25
N VAL A 120 -0.17 10.78 -0.70
CA VAL A 120 -0.43 10.60 0.74
C VAL A 120 0.71 11.16 1.61
N TYR A 121 1.95 11.16 1.11
CA TYR A 121 3.08 11.73 1.84
C TYR A 121 2.94 13.24 2.02
N LEU A 122 2.45 13.94 1.00
CA LEU A 122 2.15 15.37 1.05
C LEU A 122 0.93 15.69 1.94
N GLU A 123 -0.06 14.79 2.00
CA GLU A 123 -1.19 14.92 2.92
C GLU A 123 -0.78 14.86 4.39
N ALA A 124 0.39 14.29 4.71
CA ALA A 124 0.90 14.21 6.08
C ALA A 124 1.31 15.57 6.67
N ASP A 125 1.55 16.58 5.81
CA ASP A 125 1.82 17.97 6.22
C ASP A 125 1.09 18.95 5.27
N PRO A 126 -0.23 19.12 5.45
CA PRO A 126 -1.04 19.92 4.53
C PRO A 126 -0.72 21.43 4.60
N ALA A 127 -0.12 21.89 5.70
CA ALA A 127 0.27 23.28 5.89
C ALA A 127 1.64 23.61 5.26
N ALA A 128 2.33 22.63 4.68
CA ALA A 128 3.60 22.86 4.02
C ALA A 128 3.46 23.79 2.81
N GLU A 129 4.20 24.89 2.83
CA GLU A 129 4.42 25.76 1.68
C GLU A 129 5.06 24.99 0.50
N PRO A 130 5.01 25.48 -0.75
CA PRO A 130 5.55 24.79 -1.92
C PRO A 130 7.00 24.28 -1.75
N LEU A 131 7.86 25.08 -1.10
CA LEU A 131 9.23 24.68 -0.78
C LEU A 131 9.30 23.53 0.25
N GLY A 132 8.41 23.52 1.24
CA GLY A 132 8.31 22.43 2.23
C GLY A 132 7.85 21.13 1.59
N LYS A 133 6.87 21.19 0.68
CA LYS A 133 6.41 20.04 -0.11
C LYS A 133 7.54 19.51 -0.99
N ALA A 134 8.30 20.39 -1.63
CA ALA A 134 9.45 20.01 -2.44
C ALA A 134 10.54 19.30 -1.62
N ALA A 135 10.90 19.84 -0.45
CA ALA A 135 11.83 19.20 0.47
C ALA A 135 11.33 17.83 0.96
N GLY A 136 10.01 17.70 1.19
CA GLY A 136 9.37 16.42 1.51
C GLY A 136 9.53 15.38 0.40
N LEU A 137 9.22 15.75 -0.84
CA LEU A 137 9.36 14.85 -2.00
C LEU A 137 10.82 14.50 -2.29
N GLN A 138 11.76 15.43 -2.11
CA GLN A 138 13.20 15.12 -2.18
C GLN A 138 13.61 14.07 -1.13
N ARG A 139 13.11 14.18 0.10
CA ARG A 139 13.35 13.18 1.16
C ARG A 139 12.72 11.82 0.85
N LEU A 140 11.55 11.81 0.22
CA LEU A 140 10.89 10.58 -0.22
C LEU A 140 11.68 9.91 -1.36
N ALA A 141 12.04 10.69 -2.38
CA ALA A 141 12.82 10.23 -3.53
C ALA A 141 14.20 9.68 -3.13
N SER A 142 14.84 10.25 -2.10
CA SER A 142 16.11 9.72 -1.58
C SER A 142 16.01 8.32 -0.97
N GLN A 143 14.79 7.82 -0.69
CA GLN A 143 14.59 6.43 -0.27
C GLN A 143 14.80 5.43 -1.41
N ASN A 144 14.65 5.86 -2.67
CA ASN A 144 14.87 5.02 -3.84
C ASN A 144 15.36 5.86 -5.04
N PRO A 145 16.61 6.34 -5.04
CA PRO A 145 17.10 7.34 -5.98
C PRO A 145 17.05 6.92 -7.45
N ASP A 146 17.14 5.62 -7.72
CA ASP A 146 17.21 5.06 -9.07
C ASP A 146 15.82 4.79 -9.69
N ALA A 147 14.75 4.94 -8.91
CA ALA A 147 13.38 4.74 -9.38
C ALA A 147 12.93 5.90 -10.27
N LEU A 148 12.25 5.57 -11.37
CA LEU A 148 11.64 6.57 -12.26
C LEU A 148 10.69 7.50 -11.50
N GLU A 149 9.89 6.94 -10.59
CA GLU A 149 8.94 7.68 -9.76
C GLU A 149 9.65 8.68 -8.82
N SER A 150 10.87 8.40 -8.38
CA SER A 150 11.67 9.34 -7.58
C SER A 150 12.10 10.54 -8.43
N HIS A 151 12.55 10.32 -9.67
CA HIS A 151 12.87 11.41 -10.61
C HIS A 151 11.62 12.24 -10.96
N LEU A 152 10.49 11.59 -11.18
CA LEU A 152 9.21 12.27 -11.44
C LEU A 152 8.77 13.11 -10.23
N ALA A 153 8.83 12.55 -9.01
CA ALA A 153 8.45 13.27 -7.79
C ALA A 153 9.32 14.52 -7.56
N ILE A 154 10.64 14.44 -7.80
CA ILE A 154 11.53 15.61 -7.69
C ILE A 154 11.25 16.62 -8.80
N SER A 155 11.01 16.17 -10.03
CA SER A 155 10.70 17.06 -11.16
C SER A 155 9.42 17.85 -10.90
N GLU A 156 8.36 17.18 -10.44
CA GLU A 156 7.09 17.81 -10.09
C GLU A 156 7.24 18.78 -8.91
N ALA A 157 8.00 18.39 -7.87
CA ALA A 157 8.36 19.27 -6.76
C ALA A 157 9.05 20.55 -7.22
N ALA A 158 10.05 20.43 -8.08
CA ALA A 158 10.82 21.57 -8.58
C ALA A 158 9.96 22.51 -9.45
N LEU A 159 9.06 21.96 -10.28
CA LEU A 159 8.11 22.77 -11.07
C LEU A 159 7.16 23.55 -10.15
N ASN A 160 6.57 22.88 -9.15
CA ASN A 160 5.63 23.49 -8.21
C ASN A 160 6.29 24.57 -7.33
N ALA A 161 7.57 24.39 -6.99
CA ALA A 161 8.37 25.39 -6.28
C ALA A 161 8.89 26.54 -7.17
N ARG A 162 8.57 26.55 -8.48
CA ARG A 162 9.12 27.47 -9.49
C ARG A 162 10.65 27.44 -9.57
N LEU A 163 11.25 26.29 -9.27
CA LEU A 163 12.69 26.00 -9.38
C LEU A 163 13.00 25.42 -10.76
N TRP A 164 12.76 26.21 -11.80
CA TRP A 164 12.79 25.78 -13.21
C TRP A 164 14.13 25.13 -13.66
N GLY A 165 15.25 25.54 -13.06
CA GLY A 165 16.58 24.97 -13.36
C GLY A 165 16.86 23.60 -12.71
N GLU A 166 16.14 23.27 -11.64
CA GLU A 166 16.24 21.95 -10.98
C GLU A 166 15.31 20.94 -11.66
N ALA A 167 14.11 21.39 -12.07
CA ALA A 167 13.16 20.56 -12.83
C ALA A 167 13.76 19.99 -14.12
N ARG A 168 14.51 20.79 -14.89
CA ARG A 168 15.13 20.33 -16.14
C ARG A 168 16.23 19.28 -15.96
N ARG A 169 16.88 19.23 -14.79
CA ARG A 169 17.97 18.27 -14.53
C ARG A 169 17.48 16.85 -14.26
N HIS A 170 16.22 16.68 -13.88
CA HIS A 170 15.63 15.38 -13.57
C HIS A 170 14.75 14.80 -14.68
N LEU A 171 14.42 15.60 -15.70
CA LEU A 171 13.63 15.18 -16.87
C LEU A 171 14.49 14.80 -18.09
N GLY A 172 15.82 14.93 -17.99
CA GLY A 172 16.78 14.72 -19.07
C GLY A 172 17.61 13.46 -18.89
#